data_AF-A0A0C3ID24-F1
#
_entry.id   AF-A0A0C3ID24-F1
#
_cell.length_a   1.000
_cell.length_b   1.000
_cell.length_c   1.000
_cell.angle_alpha   90.00
_cell.angle_beta   90.00
_cell.angle_gamma   90.00
#
_symmetry.space_group_name_H-M   'P 1'
#
loop_
_entity.id
_entity.type
_entity.pdbx_description
1 polymer ?
#
loop_
_entity_poly.entity_id
_entity_poly.type
_entity_poly.pdbx_seq_one_letter_code
_entity_poly.pdbx_strand_id
1 'polypeptide(L)'
;MFISKLPSPVKIAEKVLLDSISKKAVKRHEGKDQTVIIIDNRTMSLEMDDFYSALPSISEYCESLDFPEIWLYTGHCSDDDGNNADFSFIPIKVRQYQAKVLSLMAEQSECGKFVW
;
A
#
# COMPACT_ATOMS: atom_id res chain seq x y z
N MET A 1 0.39 -37.58 -8.42
CA MET A 1 -0.62 -36.53 -8.15
C MET A 1 0.13 -35.22 -7.96
N PHE A 2 0.30 -34.42 -9.02
CA PHE A 2 0.94 -33.11 -8.92
C PHE A 2 -0.09 -32.11 -8.44
N ILE A 3 -0.15 -31.89 -7.12
CA ILE A 3 -0.86 -30.74 -6.58
C ILE A 3 0.13 -29.58 -6.71
N SER A 4 0.09 -28.86 -7.83
CA SER A 4 0.73 -27.55 -7.89
C SER A 4 0.08 -26.69 -6.81
N LYS A 5 0.80 -26.44 -5.72
CA LYS A 5 0.35 -25.50 -4.69
C LYS A 5 0.28 -24.14 -5.35
N LEU A 6 -0.93 -23.69 -5.69
CA LEU A 6 -1.15 -22.31 -6.07
C LEU A 6 -0.59 -21.43 -4.94
N PRO A 7 0.18 -20.39 -5.25
CA PRO A 7 0.70 -19.48 -4.23
C PRO A 7 -0.46 -18.86 -3.46
N SER A 8 -0.27 -18.65 -2.15
CA SER A 8 -1.30 -18.01 -1.32
C SER A 8 -1.57 -16.58 -1.81
N PRO A 9 -2.81 -16.08 -1.67
CA PRO A 9 -3.16 -14.70 -2.05
C PRO A 9 -2.20 -13.65 -1.47
N VAL A 10 -1.79 -13.79 -0.21
CA VAL A 10 -0.78 -12.92 0.44
C VAL A 10 0.56 -12.90 -0.32
N LYS A 11 1.06 -14.07 -0.78
CA LYS A 11 2.30 -14.13 -1.57
C LYS A 11 2.15 -13.50 -2.95
N ILE A 12 0.94 -13.56 -3.52
CA ILE A 12 0.63 -12.88 -4.78
C ILE A 12 0.61 -11.36 -4.54
N ALA A 13 -0.03 -10.89 -3.45
CA ALA A 13 -0.10 -9.48 -3.08
C ALA A 13 1.31 -8.90 -2.85
N GLU A 14 2.13 -9.58 -2.05
CA GLU A 14 3.54 -9.24 -1.80
C GLU A 14 4.30 -9.07 -3.12
N LYS A 15 4.21 -10.08 -4.00
CA LYS A 15 4.90 -10.04 -5.29
C LYS A 15 4.45 -8.88 -6.15
N VAL A 16 3.15 -8.62 -6.24
CA VAL A 16 2.64 -7.53 -7.09
C VAL A 16 3.06 -6.16 -6.54
N LEU A 17 3.02 -5.96 -5.22
CA LEU A 17 3.51 -4.74 -4.58
C LEU A 17 5.00 -4.53 -4.86
N LEU A 18 5.83 -5.55 -4.61
CA LEU A 18 7.27 -5.50 -4.84
C LEU A 18 7.60 -5.23 -6.31
N ASP A 19 6.96 -5.94 -7.24
CA ASP A 19 7.18 -5.76 -8.68
C ASP A 19 6.83 -4.33 -9.11
N SER A 20 5.73 -3.77 -8.58
CA SER A 20 5.27 -2.42 -8.93
C SER A 20 6.18 -1.33 -8.38
N ILE A 21 6.57 -1.44 -7.11
CA ILE A 21 7.48 -0.51 -6.44
C ILE A 21 8.87 -0.60 -7.09
N SER A 22 9.40 -1.80 -7.29
CA SER A 22 10.74 -2.02 -7.88
C SER A 22 10.85 -1.44 -9.28
N LYS A 23 9.81 -1.61 -10.11
CA LYS A 23 9.76 -1.00 -11.46
C LYS A 23 9.87 0.52 -11.44
N LYS A 24 9.33 1.18 -10.41
CA LYS A 24 9.46 2.63 -10.23
C LYS A 24 10.81 2.99 -9.62
N ALA A 25 11.28 2.22 -8.65
CA ALA A 25 12.56 2.44 -7.96
C ALA A 25 13.78 2.34 -8.86
N VAL A 26 13.80 1.43 -9.83
CA VAL A 26 14.95 1.24 -10.74
C VAL A 26 15.03 2.32 -11.82
N LYS A 27 13.94 3.05 -12.10
CA LYS A 27 13.97 4.11 -13.11
C LYS A 27 14.94 5.21 -12.68
N ARG A 28 15.77 5.68 -13.63
CA ARG A 28 16.51 6.93 -13.46
C ARG A 28 15.51 8.07 -13.46
N HIS A 29 15.32 8.66 -12.29
CA HIS A 29 14.38 9.73 -12.03
C HIS A 29 15.08 10.69 -11.07
N GLU A 30 15.24 11.95 -11.46
CA GLU A 30 15.74 13.00 -10.57
C GLU A 30 14.65 13.36 -9.55
N GLY A 31 15.03 13.67 -8.30
CA GLY A 31 14.06 14.07 -7.27
C GLY A 31 13.25 12.93 -6.64
N LYS A 32 13.79 11.71 -6.54
CA LYS A 32 13.12 10.60 -5.84
C LYS A 32 12.81 10.92 -4.37
N ASP A 33 13.70 11.65 -3.73
CA ASP A 33 13.60 12.19 -2.36
C ASP A 33 12.42 13.17 -2.16
N GLN A 34 11.83 13.65 -3.26
CA GLN A 34 10.65 14.53 -3.25
C GLN A 34 9.41 13.85 -3.87
N THR A 35 9.53 12.60 -4.30
CA THR A 35 8.47 11.90 -5.03
C THR A 35 7.70 10.94 -4.13
N VAL A 36 6.40 11.13 -4.04
CA VAL A 36 5.49 10.18 -3.36
C VAL A 36 5.07 9.08 -4.33
N ILE A 37 5.11 7.81 -3.89
CA ILE A 37 4.51 6.69 -4.63
C ILE A 37 3.11 6.43 -4.09
N ILE A 38 2.14 6.39 -5.00
CA ILE A 38 0.78 5.91 -4.74
C ILE A 38 0.55 4.70 -5.63
N ILE A 39 0.25 3.56 -5.02
CA ILE A 39 -0.07 2.30 -5.69
C ILE A 39 -1.58 2.18 -5.74
N ASP A 40 -2.15 2.16 -6.93
CA ASP A 40 -3.59 2.01 -7.13
C ASP A 40 -3.97 0.52 -7.27
N ASN A 41 -4.85 0.04 -6.39
CA ASN A 41 -5.39 -1.33 -6.35
C ASN A 41 -6.38 -1.65 -7.48
N ARG A 42 -6.85 -0.68 -8.27
CA ARG A 42 -8.01 -0.83 -9.20
C ARG A 42 -8.01 -2.03 -10.16
N THR A 43 -6.88 -2.68 -10.42
CA THR A 43 -6.78 -3.85 -11.32
C THR A 43 -6.48 -5.17 -10.62
N MET A 44 -6.41 -5.21 -9.29
CA MET A 44 -6.01 -6.41 -8.55
C MET A 44 -7.23 -7.16 -8.04
N SER A 45 -7.27 -8.47 -8.30
CA SER A 45 -8.33 -9.38 -7.85
C SER A 45 -8.13 -9.85 -6.40
N LEU A 46 -7.37 -9.09 -5.61
CA LEU A 46 -6.94 -9.45 -4.25
C LEU A 46 -7.74 -8.63 -3.25
N GLU A 47 -8.02 -9.24 -2.10
CA GLU A 47 -8.74 -8.58 -1.02
C GLU A 47 -7.80 -7.66 -0.23
N MET A 48 -8.33 -6.60 0.38
CA MET A 48 -7.54 -5.68 1.18
C MET A 48 -6.79 -6.37 2.33
N ASP A 49 -7.39 -7.39 2.93
CA ASP A 49 -6.77 -8.20 3.99
C ASP A 49 -5.50 -8.93 3.51
N ASP A 50 -5.43 -9.31 2.23
CA ASP A 50 -4.23 -9.93 1.66
C ASP A 50 -3.08 -8.93 1.57
N PHE A 51 -3.39 -7.67 1.22
CA PHE A 51 -2.40 -6.60 1.18
C PHE A 51 -1.93 -6.25 2.60
N TYR A 52 -2.85 -6.07 3.56
CA TYR A 52 -2.49 -5.83 4.96
C TYR A 52 -1.55 -6.91 5.50
N SER A 53 -1.84 -8.17 5.17
CA SER A 53 -1.00 -9.31 5.59
C SER A 53 0.37 -9.33 4.90
N ALA A 54 0.50 -8.71 3.73
CA ALA A 54 1.75 -8.61 2.98
C ALA A 54 2.61 -7.38 3.36
N LEU A 55 2.03 -6.33 3.95
CA LEU A 55 2.78 -5.11 4.29
C LEU A 55 4.00 -5.35 5.17
N PRO A 56 3.94 -6.17 6.24
CA PRO A 56 5.10 -6.40 7.10
C PRO A 56 6.31 -6.96 6.33
N SER A 57 6.09 -7.83 5.33
CA SER A 57 7.20 -8.45 4.58
C SER A 57 7.86 -7.51 3.57
N ILE A 58 7.19 -6.43 3.16
CA ILE A 58 7.72 -5.45 2.19
C ILE A 58 8.18 -4.14 2.82
N SER A 59 7.81 -3.88 4.07
CA SER A 59 8.10 -2.64 4.80
C SER A 59 9.60 -2.32 4.80
N GLU A 60 10.46 -3.29 5.15
CA GLU A 60 11.92 -3.13 5.20
C GLU A 60 12.50 -2.73 3.83
N TYR A 61 12.02 -3.38 2.75
CA TYR A 61 12.41 -3.02 1.39
C TYR A 61 12.00 -1.58 1.07
N CYS A 62 10.76 -1.19 1.39
CA CYS A 62 10.25 0.15 1.14
C CYS A 62 11.06 1.22 1.88
N GLU A 63 11.41 0.97 3.14
CA GLU A 63 12.24 1.88 3.94
C GLU A 63 13.61 2.13 3.33
N SER A 64 14.20 1.12 2.66
CA SER A 64 15.48 1.27 1.97
C SER A 64 15.47 2.18 0.72
N LEU A 65 14.28 2.53 0.21
CA LEU A 65 14.15 3.33 -1.03
C LEU A 65 14.26 4.83 -0.77
N ASP A 66 14.77 5.57 -1.75
CA ASP A 66 14.90 7.03 -1.69
C ASP A 66 13.55 7.78 -1.64
N PHE A 67 12.44 7.10 -1.90
CA PHE A 67 11.12 7.72 -1.84
C PHE A 67 10.75 8.05 -0.39
N PRO A 68 10.33 9.29 -0.09
CA PRO A 68 9.95 9.68 1.26
C PRO A 68 8.65 9.03 1.73
N GLU A 69 7.78 8.65 0.79
CA GLU A 69 6.43 8.16 1.08
C GLU A 69 5.98 7.14 0.02
N ILE A 70 5.37 6.06 0.48
CA ILE A 70 4.78 5.00 -0.35
C ILE A 70 3.43 4.62 0.27
N TRP A 71 2.37 4.72 -0.53
CA TRP A 71 1.00 4.50 -0.10
C TRP A 71 0.29 3.50 -1.01
N LEU A 72 -0.56 2.67 -0.42
CA LEU A 72 -1.54 1.86 -1.16
C LEU A 72 -2.88 2.58 -1.14
N TYR A 73 -3.42 2.88 -2.32
CA TYR A 73 -4.72 3.47 -2.53
C TYR A 73 -5.71 2.40 -3.00
N THR A 74 -6.89 2.39 -2.38
CA THR A 74 -8.04 1.66 -2.88
C THR A 74 -9.25 2.60 -2.88
N GLY A 75 -9.89 2.75 -4.04
CA GLY A 75 -11.17 3.42 -4.15
C GLY A 75 -12.30 2.38 -4.12
N HIS A 76 -13.30 2.61 -3.29
CA HIS A 76 -14.59 1.95 -3.36
C HIS A 76 -15.51 2.79 -4.26
N CYS A 77 -16.48 2.15 -4.94
CA CYS A 77 -17.32 2.82 -5.93
C CYS A 77 -17.91 4.12 -5.38
N SER A 78 -17.75 5.21 -6.13
CA SER A 78 -18.48 6.44 -5.89
C SER A 78 -19.96 6.25 -6.24
N ASP A 79 -20.82 7.00 -5.58
CA ASP A 79 -22.20 7.19 -6.04
C ASP A 79 -22.26 7.79 -7.46
N ASP A 80 -23.46 7.83 -8.04
CA ASP A 80 -23.72 8.22 -9.43
C ASP A 80 -23.27 9.66 -9.76
N ASP A 81 -23.05 10.48 -8.74
CA ASP A 81 -22.60 11.87 -8.79
C ASP A 81 -21.09 12.04 -8.58
N GLY A 82 -20.36 10.96 -8.27
CA GLY A 82 -18.89 10.95 -8.21
C GLY A 82 -18.28 11.74 -7.05
N ASN A 83 -19.12 12.28 -6.16
CA ASN A 83 -18.71 13.18 -5.08
C ASN A 83 -18.62 12.48 -3.72
N ASN A 84 -19.30 11.35 -3.52
CA ASN A 84 -19.16 10.54 -2.31
C ASN A 84 -18.50 9.21 -2.69
N ALA A 85 -17.18 9.26 -2.90
CA ALA A 85 -16.35 8.08 -3.08
C ALA A 85 -15.77 7.66 -1.74
N ASP A 86 -16.08 6.45 -1.30
CA ASP A 86 -15.36 5.83 -0.19
C ASP A 86 -13.96 5.43 -0.71
N PHE A 87 -12.92 5.77 0.04
CA PHE A 87 -11.56 5.39 -0.32
C PHE A 87 -10.74 5.08 0.93
N SER A 88 -9.65 4.35 0.72
CA SER A 88 -8.67 4.07 1.76
C SER A 88 -7.27 4.30 1.24
N PHE A 89 -6.47 5.00 2.05
CA PHE A 89 -5.03 5.11 1.90
C PHE A 89 -4.36 4.35 3.04
N ILE A 90 -3.51 3.40 2.69
CA ILE A 90 -2.76 2.60 3.65
C ILE A 90 -1.28 3.00 3.55
N PRO A 91 -0.66 3.42 4.67
CA PRO A 91 0.76 3.74 4.68
C PRO A 91 1.60 2.46 4.53
N ILE A 92 2.57 2.48 3.63
CA ILE A 92 3.63 1.43 3.55
C ILE A 92 4.96 2.01 4.05
N LYS A 93 5.26 3.25 3.64
CA LYS A 93 6.37 4.07 4.12
C LYS A 93 5.89 5.50 4.24
N VAL A 94 6.18 6.17 5.35
CA VAL A 94 5.74 7.55 5.60
C VAL A 94 6.80 8.32 6.39
N ARG A 95 6.80 9.66 6.29
CA ARG A 95 7.67 10.47 7.15
C ARG A 95 7.13 10.50 8.57
N GLN A 96 8.00 10.90 9.51
CA GLN A 96 7.64 11.03 10.93
C GLN A 96 6.42 11.92 11.17
N TYR A 97 6.26 12.99 10.39
CA TYR A 97 5.10 13.86 10.49
C TYR A 97 3.79 13.11 10.19
N GLN A 98 3.71 12.43 9.04
CA GLN A 98 2.54 11.63 8.69
C GLN A 98 2.33 10.48 9.67
N ALA A 99 3.39 9.79 10.11
CA ALA A 99 3.28 8.75 11.13
C ALA A 99 2.60 9.28 12.41
N LYS A 100 3.01 10.46 12.89
CA LYS A 100 2.39 11.10 14.05
C LYS A 100 0.91 11.44 13.82
N VAL A 101 0.57 11.99 12.64
CA VAL A 101 -0.82 12.30 12.30
C VAL A 101 -1.67 11.03 12.27
N LEU A 102 -1.17 9.96 11.65
CA LEU A 102 -1.85 8.67 11.57
C LEU A 102 -2.05 8.05 12.96
N SER A 103 -1.06 8.13 13.87
CA SER A 103 -1.21 7.65 15.25
C SER A 103 -2.29 8.44 16.02
N LEU A 104 -2.34 9.76 15.86
CA LEU A 104 -3.39 10.58 16.50
C LEU A 104 -4.78 10.25 15.96
N MET A 105 -4.90 10.03 14.65
CA MET A 105 -6.15 9.58 14.03
C MET A 105 -6.57 8.20 14.53
N ALA A 106 -5.60 7.31 14.74
CA ALA A 106 -5.83 5.97 15.27
C ALA A 106 -6.37 5.98 16.71
N GLU A 107 -5.85 6.87 17.55
CA GLU A 107 -6.31 7.05 18.93
C GLU A 107 -7.72 7.65 19.02
N GLN A 108 -8.16 8.40 17.99
CA GLN A 108 -9.46 9.06 17.93
C GLN A 108 -10.55 8.22 17.23
N SER A 109 -10.15 7.24 16.42
CA SER A 109 -11.09 6.34 15.74
C SER A 109 -11.47 5.14 16.61
N GLU A 110 -12.74 5.01 16.95
CA GLU A 110 -13.30 3.80 17.60
C GLU A 110 -13.29 2.55 16.69
N CYS A 111 -12.89 2.68 15.42
CA CYS A 111 -12.89 1.59 14.45
C CYS A 111 -11.73 1.76 13.44
N GLY A 112 -10.70 0.92 13.55
CA GLY A 112 -9.63 0.83 12.56
C GLY A 112 -8.63 -0.25 12.91
N LYS A 113 -8.44 -1.23 12.03
CA LYS A 113 -7.31 -2.18 12.14
C LYS A 113 -6.06 -1.46 11.65
N PHE A 114 -5.08 -1.26 12.53
CA PHE A 114 -3.79 -0.68 12.16
C PHE A 114 -2.78 -1.81 11.97
N VAL A 115 -2.12 -1.84 10.81
CA VAL A 115 -0.95 -2.67 10.56
C VAL A 115 0.20 -1.72 10.28
N TRP A 116 1.19 -1.75 11.18
CA TRP A 116 2.48 -1.07 11.03
C TRP A 116 3.51 -2.09 10.59
#